data_AF-E9EHD7-F1
#
_entry.id   AF-E9EHD7-F1
#
_cell.length_a   1.000
_cell.length_b   1.000
_cell.length_c   1.000
_cell.angle_alpha   90.00
_cell.angle_beta   90.00
_cell.angle_gamma   90.00
#
_symmetry.space_group_name_H-M   'P 1'
#
loop_
_entity.id
_entity.type
_entity.pdbx_description
1 polymer ?
#
loop_
_entity_poly.entity_id
_entity_poly.type
_entity_poly.pdbx_seq_one_letter_code
_entity_poly.pdbx_strand_id
1 'polypeptide(L)'
;MDYSLLCNNLKCRRELRDRALVTTCRLISVEDHKAIVLSGLSPGIVLECAERALNFWAYQKTQEICYQQHVYGILTEKHLKLKSQFHQTVTEANAEIARLQTIIDTNRTRHYERTRTSVPQERRASSCS
;
A
#
# COMPACT_ATOMS: atom_id res chain seq x y z
N MET A 1 -1.09 18.52 2.00
CA MET A 1 -1.53 18.87 0.64
C MET A 1 -2.54 17.83 0.23
N ASP A 2 -3.78 18.24 0.01
CA ASP A 2 -4.86 17.36 -0.43
C ASP A 2 -4.71 17.13 -1.93
N TYR A 3 -4.47 15.88 -2.34
CA TYR A 3 -4.22 15.51 -3.74
C TYR A 3 -5.46 14.84 -4.33
N SER A 4 -6.51 15.65 -4.42
CA SER A 4 -7.83 15.25 -4.91
C SER A 4 -7.85 15.23 -6.44
N LEU A 5 -8.16 14.06 -7.02
CA LEU A 5 -8.47 13.98 -8.45
C LEU A 5 -9.77 14.74 -8.72
N LEU A 6 -9.80 15.62 -9.71
CA LEU A 6 -10.99 16.42 -10.03
C LEU A 6 -11.58 16.00 -11.39
N CYS A 7 -12.90 16.21 -11.54
CA CYS A 7 -13.59 15.99 -12.80
C CYS A 7 -12.99 16.89 -13.91
N ASN A 8 -12.65 16.27 -15.05
CA ASN A 8 -12.10 16.98 -16.22
C ASN A 8 -13.11 17.92 -16.91
N ASN A 9 -14.41 17.80 -16.62
CA ASN A 9 -15.38 18.81 -17.06
C ASN A 9 -15.11 20.12 -16.30
N LEU A 10 -14.68 21.14 -17.04
CA LEU A 10 -14.31 22.46 -16.50
C LEU A 10 -15.42 23.13 -15.68
N LYS A 11 -16.70 22.85 -15.99
CA LYS A 11 -17.84 23.37 -15.24
C LYS A 11 -18.12 22.58 -13.96
N CYS A 12 -17.65 21.33 -13.86
CA CYS A 12 -17.88 20.47 -12.70
C CYS A 12 -16.75 20.58 -11.68
N ARG A 13 -15.50 20.26 -12.10
CA ARG A 13 -14.28 20.28 -11.26
C ARG A 13 -14.41 19.62 -9.88
N ARG A 14 -15.43 18.80 -9.62
CA ARG A 14 -15.66 18.12 -8.34
C ARG A 14 -14.63 17.00 -8.12
N GLU A 15 -14.28 16.77 -6.87
CA GLU A 15 -13.42 15.67 -6.46
C GLU A 15 -14.01 14.29 -6.81
N LEU A 16 -13.17 13.44 -7.39
CA LEU A 16 -13.40 12.05 -7.75
C LEU A 16 -12.94 11.18 -6.58
N ARG A 17 -13.83 10.31 -6.08
CA ARG A 17 -13.56 9.51 -4.87
C ARG A 17 -13.31 8.03 -5.13
N ASP A 18 -13.87 7.48 -6.21
CA ASP A 18 -13.94 6.02 -6.38
C ASP A 18 -13.37 5.55 -7.74
N ARG A 19 -13.83 6.16 -8.84
CA ARG A 19 -13.39 5.79 -10.20
C ARG A 19 -13.03 7.03 -11.01
N ALA A 20 -11.90 6.95 -11.71
CA ALA A 20 -11.49 7.90 -12.73
C ALA A 20 -11.15 7.16 -14.02
N LEU A 21 -11.69 7.62 -15.14
CA LEU A 21 -11.35 7.13 -16.47
C LEU A 21 -10.41 8.13 -17.13
N VAL A 22 -9.19 7.69 -17.45
CA VAL A 22 -8.22 8.50 -18.19
C VAL A 22 -8.18 7.99 -19.62
N THR A 23 -8.64 8.83 -20.56
CA THR A 23 -8.56 8.53 -21.99
C THR A 23 -7.45 9.34 -22.62
N THR A 24 -6.40 8.67 -23.10
CA THR A 24 -5.30 9.27 -23.86
C THR A 24 -5.56 9.12 -25.35
N CYS A 25 -6.01 10.19 -26.00
CA CYS A 25 -6.06 10.26 -27.46
C CYS A 25 -4.77 10.92 -27.97
N ARG A 26 -4.00 10.19 -28.77
CA ARG A 26 -2.79 10.71 -29.42
C ARG A 26 -3.08 10.95 -30.90
N LEU A 27 -3.19 12.23 -31.28
CA LEU A 27 -3.28 12.62 -32.68
C LEU A 27 -1.87 12.61 -33.28
N ILE A 28 -1.58 11.60 -34.09
CA ILE A 28 -0.35 11.54 -34.89
C ILE A 28 -0.66 12.22 -36.22
N SER A 29 -0.11 13.41 -36.44
CA SER A 29 -0.18 14.07 -37.75
C SER A 29 1.08 13.76 -38.54
N VAL A 30 0.91 13.36 -39.80
CA VAL A 30 1.98 13.29 -40.81
C VAL A 30 2.54 14.71 -41.00
N GLU A 31 3.85 14.86 -41.17
CA GLU A 31 4.51 16.18 -41.18
C GLU A 31 3.89 17.16 -42.19
N ASP A 32 3.57 16.68 -43.40
CA ASP A 32 2.99 17.52 -44.46
C ASP A 32 1.58 18.05 -44.10
N HIS A 33 0.81 17.30 -43.31
CA HIS A 33 -0.52 17.74 -42.88
C HIS A 33 -0.47 18.98 -41.98
N LYS A 34 0.60 19.15 -41.17
CA LYS A 34 0.75 20.31 -40.29
C LYS A 34 0.98 21.58 -41.11
N ALA A 35 1.85 21.50 -42.11
CA ALA A 35 2.13 22.61 -43.01
C ALA A 35 0.88 23.02 -43.80
N ILE A 36 0.12 22.05 -44.30
CA ILE A 36 -1.13 22.30 -45.03
C ILE A 36 -2.16 23.03 -44.16
N VAL A 37 -2.38 22.57 -42.92
CA VAL A 37 -3.39 23.16 -42.01
C VAL A 37 -3.02 24.59 -41.58
N LEU A 38 -1.73 24.91 -41.50
CA LEU A 38 -1.25 26.22 -41.06
C LEU A 38 -1.04 27.21 -42.21
N SER A 39 -0.93 26.73 -43.46
CA SER A 39 -0.68 27.57 -44.62
C SER A 39 -1.86 28.50 -44.91
N GLY A 40 -1.59 29.80 -45.08
CA GLY A 40 -2.61 30.82 -45.33
C GLY A 40 -3.27 31.40 -44.07
N LEU A 41 -2.93 30.90 -42.87
CA LEU A 41 -3.33 31.53 -41.61
C LEU A 41 -2.41 32.71 -41.27
N SER A 42 -2.96 33.74 -40.64
CA SER A 42 -2.15 34.84 -40.13
C SER A 42 -1.30 34.39 -38.93
N PRO A 43 -0.13 35.03 -38.68
CA PRO A 43 0.70 34.69 -37.54
C PRO A 43 -0.04 34.73 -36.19
N GLY A 44 -1.01 35.64 -36.03
CA GLY A 44 -1.83 35.74 -34.82
C GLY A 44 -2.62 34.45 -34.54
N ILE A 45 -3.35 33.94 -35.54
CA ILE A 45 -4.15 32.71 -35.38
C ILE A 45 -3.26 31.50 -35.11
N VAL A 46 -2.10 31.41 -35.78
CA VAL A 46 -1.14 30.33 -35.56
C VAL A 46 -0.64 30.33 -34.11
N LEU A 47 -0.31 31.51 -33.58
CA LEU A 47 0.13 31.67 -32.19
C LEU A 47 -0.98 31.35 -31.18
N GLU A 48 -2.22 31.78 -31.44
CA GLU A 48 -3.38 31.42 -30.60
C GLU A 48 -3.62 29.91 -30.56
N CYS A 49 -3.52 29.22 -31.71
CA CYS A 49 -3.62 27.76 -31.76
C CYS A 49 -2.51 27.08 -30.96
N ALA A 50 -1.27 27.55 -31.09
CA ALA A 50 -0.14 27.03 -30.35
C ALA A 50 -0.30 27.22 -28.83
N GLU A 51 -0.73 28.41 -28.41
CA GLU A 51 -0.99 28.72 -26.99
C GLU A 51 -2.05 27.79 -26.40
N ARG A 52 -3.18 27.61 -27.09
CA ARG A 52 -4.25 26.70 -26.63
C ARG A 52 -3.78 25.25 -26.54
N ALA A 53 -2.97 24.81 -27.50
CA ALA A 53 -2.39 23.47 -27.49
C ALA A 53 -1.42 23.28 -26.32
N LEU A 54 -0.54 24.25 -26.06
CA LEU A 54 0.40 24.23 -24.94
C LEU A 54 -0.31 24.24 -23.59
N ASN A 55 -1.32 25.09 -23.41
CA ASN A 55 -2.13 25.14 -22.19
C ASN A 55 -2.84 23.80 -21.93
N PHE A 56 -3.37 23.16 -22.98
CA PHE A 56 -3.97 21.84 -22.86
C PHE A 56 -2.93 20.77 -22.51
N TRP A 57 -1.76 20.78 -23.14
CA TRP A 57 -0.67 19.86 -22.82
C TRP A 57 -0.19 20.02 -21.37
N ALA A 58 -0.02 21.25 -20.90
CA ALA A 58 0.35 21.55 -19.51
C ALA A 58 -0.71 21.01 -18.55
N TYR A 59 -1.99 21.23 -18.84
CA TYR A 59 -3.10 20.66 -18.08
C TYR A 59 -3.04 19.13 -18.03
N GLN A 60 -2.81 18.46 -19.17
CA GLN A 60 -2.66 17.00 -19.21
C GLN A 60 -1.51 16.54 -18.31
N LYS A 61 -0.37 17.24 -18.32
CA LYS A 61 0.78 16.91 -17.47
C LYS A 61 0.50 17.11 -15.98
N THR A 62 -0.19 18.18 -15.60
CA THR A 62 -0.63 18.35 -14.21
C THR A 62 -1.58 17.24 -13.78
N GLN A 63 -2.56 16.87 -14.60
CA GLN A 63 -3.49 15.77 -14.30
C GLN A 63 -2.76 14.43 -14.15
N GLU A 64 -1.80 14.15 -15.03
CA GLU A 64 -0.97 12.94 -14.96
C GLU A 64 -0.19 12.87 -13.64
N ILE A 65 0.42 13.98 -13.20
CA ILE A 65 1.12 14.05 -11.91
C ILE A 65 0.17 13.79 -10.75
N CYS A 66 -0.99 14.46 -10.70
CA CYS A 66 -1.97 14.27 -9.64
C CYS A 66 -2.47 12.82 -9.58
N TYR A 67 -2.68 12.19 -10.73
CA TYR A 67 -3.09 10.79 -10.80
C TYR A 67 -2.01 9.84 -10.27
N GLN A 68 -0.76 10.01 -10.70
CA GLN A 68 0.36 9.18 -10.21
C GLN A 68 0.52 9.31 -8.70
N GLN A 69 0.41 10.51 -8.16
CA GLN A 69 0.47 10.76 -6.72
C GLN A 69 -0.69 10.09 -5.96
N HIS A 70 -1.92 10.18 -6.47
CA HIS A 70 -3.08 9.54 -5.87
C HIS A 70 -2.94 8.01 -5.82
N VAL A 71 -2.55 7.39 -6.94
CA VAL A 71 -2.30 5.94 -7.02
C VAL A 71 -1.18 5.52 -6.06
N TYR A 72 -0.10 6.30 -5.97
CA TYR A 72 0.98 6.06 -5.02
C TYR A 72 0.51 6.12 -3.57
N GLY A 73 -0.37 7.06 -3.23
CA GLY A 73 -0.99 7.16 -1.90
C GLY A 73 -1.79 5.90 -1.54
N ILE A 74 -2.67 5.45 -2.44
CA ILE A 74 -3.46 4.22 -2.26
C ILE A 74 -2.55 3.00 -2.10
N LEU A 75 -1.51 2.89 -2.93
CA LEU A 75 -0.56 1.78 -2.86
C LEU A 75 0.18 1.77 -1.52
N THR A 76 0.60 2.93 -1.04
CA THR A 76 1.29 3.10 0.25
C THR A 76 0.39 2.69 1.41
N GLU A 77 -0.88 3.11 1.42
CA GLU A 77 -1.85 2.72 2.44
C GLU A 77 -2.04 1.20 2.50
N LYS A 78 -2.24 0.56 1.34
CA LYS A 78 -2.36 -0.90 1.24
C LYS A 78 -1.09 -1.62 1.74
N HIS A 79 0.07 -1.11 1.38
CA HIS A 79 1.36 -1.66 1.83
C HIS A 79 1.52 -1.54 3.35
N LEU A 80 1.19 -0.39 3.94
CA LEU A 80 1.24 -0.19 5.39
C LEU A 80 0.24 -1.09 6.13
N LYS A 81 -0.97 -1.25 5.60
CA LYS A 81 -1.98 -2.16 6.16
C LYS A 81 -1.50 -3.60 6.16
N LEU A 82 -0.99 -4.08 5.03
CA LEU A 82 -0.46 -5.43 4.90
C LEU A 82 0.74 -5.65 5.84
N LYS A 83 1.64 -4.68 5.94
CA LYS A 83 2.79 -4.71 6.85
C LYS A 83 2.36 -4.80 8.32
N SER A 84 1.34 -4.05 8.71
CA SER A 84 0.77 -4.10 10.07
C SER A 84 0.20 -5.48 10.38
N GLN A 85 -0.62 -6.03 9.47
CA GLN A 85 -1.16 -7.38 9.60
C GLN A 85 -0.07 -8.44 9.73
N PHE A 86 0.99 -8.33 8.93
CA PHE A 86 2.13 -9.23 9.02
C PHE A 86 2.82 -9.17 10.39
N HIS A 87 3.14 -7.96 10.88
CA HIS A 87 3.75 -7.79 12.21
C HIS A 87 2.85 -8.31 13.32
N GLN A 88 1.54 -8.11 13.21
CA GLN A 88 0.57 -8.67 14.15
C GLN A 88 0.63 -10.20 14.17
N THR A 89 0.55 -10.86 13.01
CA THR A 89 0.63 -12.33 12.90
C THR A 89 1.93 -12.88 13.48
N VAL A 90 3.07 -12.25 13.21
CA VAL A 90 4.37 -12.65 13.79
C VAL A 90 4.34 -12.54 15.32
N THR A 91 3.77 -11.46 15.85
CA THR A 91 3.69 -11.22 17.29
C THR A 91 2.79 -12.25 17.98
N GLU A 92 1.63 -12.54 17.38
CA GLU A 92 0.69 -13.57 17.86
C GLU A 92 1.34 -14.96 17.85
N ALA A 93 2.02 -15.33 16.77
CA ALA A 93 2.74 -16.60 16.67
C ALA A 93 3.85 -16.73 17.74
N ASN A 94 4.62 -15.67 17.96
CA ASN A 94 5.65 -15.65 19.01
C ASN A 94 5.05 -15.77 20.41
N ALA A 95 3.91 -15.14 20.68
CA ALA A 95 3.20 -15.27 21.95
C ALA A 95 2.67 -16.69 22.17
N GLU A 96 2.21 -17.38 21.12
CA GLU A 96 1.82 -18.78 21.17
C GLU A 96 3.01 -19.68 21.50
N ILE A 97 4.15 -19.49 20.81
CA ILE A 97 5.38 -20.24 21.05
C ILE A 97 5.79 -20.10 22.52
N ALA A 98 5.82 -18.88 23.06
CA ALA A 98 6.16 -18.63 24.46
C ALA A 98 5.17 -19.33 25.42
N ARG A 99 3.86 -19.32 25.12
CA ARG A 99 2.85 -20.00 25.93
C ARG A 99 3.07 -21.51 25.94
N LEU A 100 3.29 -22.11 24.77
CA LEU A 100 3.54 -23.53 24.62
C LEU A 100 4.83 -23.96 25.35
N GLN A 101 5.90 -23.15 25.29
CA GLN A 101 7.13 -23.37 26.04
C GLN A 101 6.88 -23.42 27.55
N THR A 102 6.15 -22.44 28.09
CA THR A 102 5.77 -22.41 29.52
C THR A 102 4.97 -23.65 29.95
N ILE A 103 4.04 -24.11 29.10
CA ILE A 103 3.27 -25.34 29.36
C ILE A 103 4.18 -26.57 29.38
N ILE A 104 5.11 -26.69 28.42
CA ILE A 104 6.08 -27.78 28.37
C ILE A 104 6.94 -27.80 29.63
N ASP A 105 7.46 -26.64 30.05
CA ASP A 105 8.31 -26.55 31.24
C ASP A 105 7.56 -26.88 32.53
N THR A 106 6.30 -26.42 32.65
CA THR A 106 5.42 -26.77 33.78
C THR A 106 5.10 -28.27 33.83
N ASN A 107 4.88 -28.89 32.67
CA ASN A 107 4.63 -30.34 32.62
C ASN A 107 5.90 -31.14 32.94
N ARG A 108 7.08 -30.66 32.51
CA ARG A 108 8.38 -31.26 32.86
C ARG A 108 8.65 -31.21 34.36
N THR A 109 8.44 -30.07 35.01
CA THR A 109 8.61 -29.94 36.47
C THR A 109 7.64 -30.84 37.23
N ARG A 110 6.35 -30.87 36.84
CA ARG A 110 5.36 -31.80 37.41
C ARG A 110 5.75 -33.27 37.24
N HIS A 111 6.32 -33.65 36.10
CA HIS A 111 6.82 -35.01 35.89
C HIS A 111 7.99 -35.32 36.81
N TYR A 112 8.95 -34.41 36.96
CA TYR A 112 10.08 -34.57 37.87
C TYR A 112 9.61 -34.75 39.33
N GLU A 113 8.64 -33.96 39.78
CA GLU A 113 8.04 -34.07 41.12
C GLU A 113 7.34 -35.42 41.36
N ARG A 114 6.54 -35.91 40.40
CA ARG A 114 5.91 -37.24 40.46
C ARG A 114 6.92 -38.39 40.51
N THR A 115 8.04 -38.22 39.82
CA THR A 115 9.09 -39.25 39.78
C THR A 115 9.94 -39.23 41.08
N ARG A 116 10.03 -38.08 41.75
CA ARG A 116 10.68 -37.94 43.07
C ARG A 116 9.87 -38.53 44.23
N THR A 117 8.55 -38.39 44.22
CA THR A 117 7.67 -38.89 45.30
C THR A 117 7.40 -40.40 45.24
N SER A 118 7.77 -41.06 44.15
CA SER A 118 7.58 -42.50 43.95
C SER A 118 8.78 -43.37 44.35
N VAL A 119 9.88 -42.78 44.84
CA VAL A 119 11.00 -43.55 45.42
C VAL A 119 10.64 -43.97 46.85
N PRO A 120 10.44 -45.27 47.17
CA PRO A 120 10.15 -45.72 48.52
C PRO A 120 11.39 -45.53 49.40
N GLN A 121 11.23 -44.75 50.46
CA GLN A 121 12.25 -44.63 51.50
C GLN A 121 12.29 -45.95 52.28
N GLU A 122 13.25 -46.83 51.97
CA GLU A 122 13.53 -48.02 52.77
C GLU A 122 13.81 -47.57 54.21
N ARG A 123 12.85 -47.87 55.10
CA ARG A 123 12.98 -47.66 56.54
C ARG A 123 14.11 -48.55 57.04
N ARG A 124 15.31 -47.98 57.23
CA ARG A 124 16.29 -48.55 58.16
C ARG A 124 15.67 -48.50 59.56
N ALA A 125 15.13 -49.62 60.00
CA ALA A 125 14.96 -49.91 61.41
C ALA A 125 16.36 -49.99 62.03
N SER A 126 16.74 -48.97 62.79
CA SER A 126 17.80 -49.11 63.79
C SER A 126 17.14 -48.95 65.14
N SER A 127 16.94 -50.11 65.76
CA SER A 127 16.38 -50.35 67.08
C SER A 127 17.09 -49.56 68.17
N CYS A 128 16.27 -49.04 69.08
CA CYS A 128 16.65 -48.56 70.40
C CYS A 128 17.33 -49.68 71.20
N SER A 129 18.51 -49.40 71.78
CA SER A 129 18.98 -49.80 73.13
C SER A 129 20.37 -49.24 73.37
#